data_AF-A0A1W9USE2-F1
#
_entry.id   AF-A0A1W9USE2-F1
#
_cell.length_a   1.000
_cell.length_b   1.000
_cell.length_c   1.000
_cell.angle_alpha   90.00
_cell.angle_beta   90.00
_cell.angle_gamma   90.00
#
_symmetry.space_group_name_H-M   'P 1'
#
loop_
_entity.id
_entity.type
_entity.pdbx_description
1 polymer ?
#
loop_
_entity_poly.entity_id
_entity_poly.type
_entity_poly.pdbx_seq_one_letter_code
_entity_poly.pdbx_strand_id
1 'polypeptide(L)'
;MSASHLQFKLLIHATHEAGFKLGGIGAVLEGLLGARSYRENVERTVLVGPMDASNKSEMERLTAPRNRLDILYSGLHRINEVEKSLAARLSKIEGDYQVRVLYGKRLFGSARHEVLLVDATEADQAKINLFRGRVWERYGIPSDRYENHSEYNYYLNAAEPSFLALQALVGDCDARAFIIAHEFMGLPLVFAAEVNAPGEYRSVFYAHEVATVRPIIEDHPGHDTMFYNVITRAADEGKSLPDIFGDQSGFYKHALISAATECDNIFCVGDRVVAEMHFLDPAFARKNIDLVYNGLPSHEISPEEKLASGRKLRQYAVNLGLFDAPPDFIFSHVTRLIISKGLWRDIRVAPWPPRAKRPCFMCFPPSFPPVDPPKRFFAWKKSMAGLLFIVKVLPI
;
A
#
# COMPACT_ATOMS: atom_id res chain seq x y z
N MET A 1 37.17 16.73 -7.02
CA MET A 1 35.71 16.59 -6.93
C MET A 1 35.29 15.57 -7.97
N SER A 2 35.10 14.32 -7.55
CA SER A 2 34.69 13.22 -8.44
C SER A 2 33.24 13.41 -8.84
N ALA A 3 32.91 13.33 -10.13
CA ALA A 3 31.54 13.31 -10.60
C ALA A 3 30.78 12.18 -9.90
N SER A 4 29.70 12.49 -9.20
CA SER A 4 28.81 11.49 -8.61
C SER A 4 28.10 10.77 -9.75
N HIS A 5 28.54 9.56 -10.07
CA HIS A 5 27.75 8.68 -10.94
C HIS A 5 26.48 8.30 -10.19
N LEU A 6 25.33 8.90 -10.55
CA LEU A 6 24.03 8.43 -10.09
C LEU A 6 23.91 6.94 -10.41
N GLN A 7 23.56 6.15 -9.41
CA GLN A 7 23.51 4.69 -9.50
C GLN A 7 22.36 4.23 -10.39
N PHE A 8 21.21 4.92 -10.31
CA PHE A 8 19.98 4.58 -11.03
C PHE A 8 19.52 5.74 -11.91
N LYS A 9 19.26 5.46 -13.20
CA LYS A 9 18.76 6.45 -14.15
C LYS A 9 17.26 6.67 -14.02
N LEU A 10 16.49 5.59 -13.90
CA LEU A 10 15.04 5.65 -13.84
C LEU A 10 14.52 4.62 -12.84
N LEU A 11 13.79 5.10 -11.83
CA LEU A 11 12.99 4.25 -10.94
C LEU A 11 11.50 4.55 -11.14
N ILE A 12 10.74 3.51 -11.43
CA ILE A 12 9.29 3.57 -11.56
C ILE A 12 8.68 2.92 -10.34
N HIS A 13 7.85 3.64 -9.60
CA HIS A 13 7.12 3.10 -8.45
C HIS A 13 5.67 2.84 -8.85
N ALA A 14 5.31 1.58 -9.06
CA ALA A 14 3.95 1.18 -9.37
C ALA A 14 3.15 0.98 -8.08
N THR A 15 2.13 1.80 -7.83
CA THR A 15 1.33 1.75 -6.60
C THR A 15 -0.05 2.38 -6.76
N HIS A 16 -1.01 1.89 -5.98
CA HIS A 16 -2.33 2.51 -5.84
C HIS A 16 -2.29 3.86 -5.09
N GLU A 17 -1.18 4.20 -4.41
CA GLU A 17 -0.99 5.48 -3.71
C GLU A 17 -0.14 6.49 -4.50
N ALA A 18 0.03 6.29 -5.82
CA ALA A 18 0.86 7.15 -6.68
C ALA A 18 0.37 8.62 -6.64
N GLY A 19 -0.94 8.82 -6.80
CA GLY A 19 -1.56 10.13 -6.90
C GLY A 19 -1.59 10.88 -5.57
N PHE A 20 -1.90 10.18 -4.49
CA PHE A 20 -2.03 10.76 -3.15
C PHE A 20 -1.91 9.68 -2.08
N LYS A 21 -1.58 10.12 -0.87
CA LYS A 21 -1.40 9.24 0.30
C LYS A 21 -2.75 8.81 0.86
N LEU A 22 -2.98 7.51 0.90
CA LEU A 22 -4.15 6.84 1.50
C LEU A 22 -3.80 6.12 2.80
N GLY A 23 -2.61 5.51 2.86
CA GLY A 23 -2.26 4.58 3.90
C GLY A 23 -0.76 4.49 4.16
N GLY A 24 -0.31 3.27 4.47
CA GLY A 24 1.06 3.00 4.86
C GLY A 24 2.04 3.19 3.71
N ILE A 25 1.69 2.77 2.48
CA ILE A 25 2.60 2.81 1.34
C ILE A 25 2.89 4.26 0.96
N GLY A 26 1.88 5.14 0.97
CA GLY A 26 2.09 6.56 0.71
C GLY A 26 2.95 7.25 1.77
N ALA A 27 2.92 6.79 3.03
CA ALA A 27 3.83 7.27 4.07
C ALA A 27 5.28 6.82 3.81
N VAL A 28 5.46 5.58 3.36
CA VAL A 28 6.77 5.04 2.96
C VAL A 28 7.33 5.81 1.77
N LEU A 29 6.53 6.02 0.74
CA LEU A 29 6.94 6.80 -0.44
C LEU A 29 7.29 8.24 -0.06
N GLU A 30 6.55 8.87 0.84
CA GLU A 30 6.87 10.20 1.37
C GLU A 30 8.23 10.25 2.08
N GLY A 31 8.55 9.22 2.87
CA GLY A 31 9.87 9.07 3.49
C GLY A 31 10.98 8.80 2.49
N LEU A 32 10.79 7.78 1.65
CA LEU A 32 11.77 7.31 0.67
C LEU A 32 12.13 8.39 -0.35
N LEU A 33 11.12 8.96 -1.00
CA LEU A 33 11.31 9.92 -2.10
C LEU A 33 11.77 11.30 -1.62
N GLY A 34 11.53 11.62 -0.34
CA GLY A 34 12.07 12.81 0.31
C GLY A 34 13.50 12.64 0.83
N ALA A 35 13.96 11.40 1.04
CA ALA A 35 15.25 11.11 1.64
C ALA A 35 16.42 11.60 0.77
N ARG A 36 17.43 12.18 1.41
CA ARG A 36 18.64 12.66 0.74
C ARG A 36 19.37 11.52 0.03
N SER A 37 19.52 10.37 0.68
CA SER A 37 20.18 9.19 0.11
C SER A 37 19.52 8.71 -1.18
N TYR A 38 18.19 8.73 -1.26
CA TYR A 38 17.48 8.38 -2.49
C TYR A 38 17.80 9.39 -3.60
N ARG A 39 17.66 10.68 -3.31
CA ARG A 39 17.86 11.77 -4.29
C ARG A 39 19.29 11.89 -4.82
N GLU A 40 20.26 11.49 -4.03
CA GLU A 40 21.67 11.47 -4.43
C GLU A 40 22.05 10.25 -5.29
N ASN A 41 21.15 9.27 -5.43
CA ASN A 41 21.42 8.02 -6.17
C ASN A 41 20.46 7.76 -7.33
N VAL A 42 19.36 8.50 -7.42
CA VAL A 42 18.31 8.30 -8.42
C VAL A 42 18.10 9.57 -9.24
N GLU A 43 18.29 9.48 -10.55
CA GLU A 43 18.17 10.62 -11.47
C GLU A 43 16.72 11.02 -11.75
N ARG A 44 15.88 10.03 -12.10
CA ARG A 44 14.48 10.25 -12.46
C ARG A 44 13.57 9.25 -11.74
N THR A 45 12.45 9.74 -11.23
CA THR A 45 11.44 8.91 -10.58
C THR A 45 10.06 9.21 -11.14
N VAL A 46 9.33 8.14 -11.51
CA VAL A 46 7.94 8.21 -11.94
C VAL A 46 7.08 7.32 -11.05
N LEU A 47 6.09 7.88 -10.37
CA LEU A 47 5.05 7.10 -9.72
C LEU A 47 3.94 6.81 -10.72
N VAL A 48 3.55 5.54 -10.82
CA VAL A 48 2.51 5.09 -11.75
C VAL A 48 1.42 4.38 -10.95
N GLY A 49 0.17 4.71 -11.21
CA GLY A 49 -0.96 4.08 -10.53
C GLY A 49 -2.28 4.28 -11.24
N PRO A 50 -3.32 3.52 -10.89
CA PRO A 50 -4.67 3.81 -11.36
C PRO A 50 -5.22 5.06 -10.66
N MET A 51 -6.24 5.66 -11.26
CA MET A 51 -7.14 6.61 -10.58
C MET A 51 -8.59 6.31 -10.92
N ASP A 52 -9.52 6.67 -10.05
CA ASP A 52 -10.95 6.62 -10.34
C ASP A 52 -11.51 8.05 -10.46
N ALA A 53 -11.70 8.51 -11.70
CA ALA A 53 -12.21 9.86 -11.95
C ALA A 53 -13.70 10.03 -11.57
N SER A 54 -14.43 8.94 -11.33
CA SER A 54 -15.81 8.96 -10.85
C SER A 54 -15.89 9.11 -9.32
N ASN A 55 -14.82 8.73 -8.61
CA ASN A 55 -14.73 8.85 -7.16
C ASN A 55 -14.41 10.28 -6.73
N LYS A 56 -15.46 11.01 -6.32
CA LYS A 56 -15.34 12.42 -5.88
C LYS A 56 -14.33 12.61 -4.75
N SER A 57 -14.31 11.72 -3.77
CA SER A 57 -13.39 11.84 -2.62
C SER A 57 -11.93 11.62 -3.02
N GLU A 58 -11.69 10.74 -3.99
CA GLU A 58 -10.38 10.55 -4.59
C GLU A 58 -9.94 11.80 -5.35
N MET A 59 -10.80 12.34 -6.22
CA MET A 59 -10.51 13.54 -7.00
C MET A 59 -10.28 14.78 -6.12
N GLU A 60 -11.08 14.95 -5.07
CA GLU A 60 -10.88 16.00 -4.06
C GLU A 60 -9.51 15.87 -3.38
N ARG A 61 -9.09 14.66 -3.00
CA ARG A 61 -7.77 14.43 -2.38
C ARG A 61 -6.64 14.66 -3.36
N LEU A 62 -6.80 14.24 -4.61
CA LEU A 62 -5.79 14.36 -5.66
C LEU A 62 -5.48 15.83 -5.97
N THR A 63 -6.52 16.67 -6.03
CA THR A 63 -6.42 18.09 -6.38
C THR A 63 -6.30 19.02 -5.17
N ALA A 64 -6.41 18.48 -3.95
CA ALA A 64 -6.27 19.29 -2.74
C ALA A 64 -4.89 19.97 -2.67
N PRO A 65 -4.79 21.23 -2.23
CA PRO A 65 -3.50 21.92 -2.08
C PRO A 65 -2.47 21.15 -1.23
N ARG A 66 -2.94 20.43 -0.21
CA ARG A 66 -2.11 19.58 0.65
C ARG A 66 -1.43 18.41 -0.09
N ASN A 67 -1.98 17.97 -1.23
CA ASN A 67 -1.39 16.89 -2.02
C ASN A 67 -0.17 17.36 -2.82
N ARG A 68 -0.05 18.67 -3.08
CA ARG A 68 1.09 19.32 -3.75
C ARG A 68 1.41 18.68 -5.11
N LEU A 69 0.38 18.32 -5.86
CA LEU A 69 0.46 17.80 -7.21
C LEU A 69 0.13 18.92 -8.20
N ASP A 70 1.09 19.24 -9.06
CA ASP A 70 0.91 20.14 -10.19
C ASP A 70 0.59 19.30 -11.42
N ILE A 71 -0.63 19.41 -11.93
CA ILE A 71 -1.10 18.68 -13.12
C ILE A 71 -0.57 19.39 -14.36
N LEU A 72 0.12 18.65 -15.23
CA LEU A 72 0.68 19.17 -16.48
C LEU A 72 -0.08 18.67 -17.71
N TYR A 73 -0.71 17.51 -17.61
CA TYR A 73 -1.58 16.97 -18.65
C TYR A 73 -2.76 16.27 -17.99
N SER A 74 -3.97 16.61 -18.42
CA SER A 74 -5.16 15.83 -18.08
C SER A 74 -6.31 16.17 -19.01
N GLY A 75 -6.81 15.17 -19.76
CA GLY A 75 -8.02 15.33 -20.55
C GLY A 75 -9.24 15.69 -19.69
N LEU A 76 -9.32 15.13 -18.48
CA LEU A 76 -10.40 15.39 -17.51
C LEU A 76 -10.45 16.86 -17.06
N HIS A 77 -9.30 17.44 -16.75
CA HIS A 77 -9.20 18.83 -16.27
C HIS A 77 -9.01 19.85 -17.39
N ARG A 78 -8.93 19.39 -18.65
CA ARG A 78 -8.59 20.20 -19.84
C ARG A 78 -7.27 20.95 -19.69
N ILE A 79 -6.29 20.32 -19.05
CA ILE A 79 -4.95 20.85 -18.84
C ILE A 79 -4.00 20.22 -19.86
N ASN A 80 -3.20 21.04 -20.54
CA ASN A 80 -2.18 20.58 -21.47
C ASN A 80 -1.01 21.56 -21.51
N GLU A 81 -0.11 21.43 -20.53
CA GLU A 81 1.11 22.23 -20.34
C GLU A 81 2.38 21.44 -20.73
N VAL A 82 2.21 20.23 -21.26
CA VAL A 82 3.32 19.41 -21.75
C VAL A 82 3.68 19.73 -23.19
N GLU A 83 4.82 19.20 -23.65
CA GLU A 83 5.26 19.33 -25.04
C GLU A 83 4.25 18.67 -26.00
N LYS A 84 4.06 19.26 -27.19
CA LYS A 84 3.01 18.86 -28.13
C LYS A 84 3.13 17.39 -28.55
N SER A 85 4.35 16.89 -28.73
CA SER A 85 4.57 15.49 -29.09
C SER A 85 4.11 14.54 -27.98
N LEU A 86 4.42 14.86 -26.71
CA LEU A 86 3.97 14.08 -25.56
C LEU A 86 2.45 14.12 -25.43
N ALA A 87 1.83 15.31 -25.54
CA ALA A 87 0.37 15.44 -25.51
C ALA A 87 -0.31 14.58 -26.58
N ALA A 88 0.21 14.57 -27.81
CA ALA A 88 -0.32 13.75 -28.89
C ALA A 88 -0.21 12.24 -28.61
N ARG A 89 0.92 11.79 -28.03
CA ARG A 89 1.09 10.39 -27.65
C ARG A 89 0.13 9.97 -26.53
N LEU A 90 -0.01 10.79 -25.49
CA LEU A 90 -0.94 10.50 -24.38
C LEU A 90 -2.39 10.50 -24.85
N SER A 91 -2.78 11.49 -25.67
CA SER A 91 -4.13 11.58 -26.24
C SER A 91 -4.45 10.38 -27.16
N LYS A 92 -3.46 9.90 -27.92
CA LYS A 92 -3.63 8.68 -28.72
C LYS A 92 -3.93 7.47 -27.83
N ILE A 93 -3.24 7.33 -26.69
CA ILE A 93 -3.49 6.23 -25.74
C ILE A 93 -4.88 6.33 -25.11
N GLU A 94 -5.29 7.55 -24.71
CA GLU A 94 -6.65 7.81 -24.20
C GLU A 94 -7.72 7.37 -25.21
N GLY A 95 -7.55 7.75 -26.49
CA GLY A 95 -8.47 7.36 -27.56
C GLY A 95 -8.44 5.87 -27.87
N ASP A 96 -7.25 5.28 -27.94
CA ASP A 96 -7.06 3.86 -28.28
C ASP A 96 -7.65 2.94 -27.21
N TYR A 97 -7.44 3.22 -25.93
CA TYR A 97 -7.87 2.36 -24.83
C TYR A 97 -9.17 2.82 -24.16
N GLN A 98 -9.73 3.95 -24.57
CA GLN A 98 -10.88 4.59 -23.91
C GLN A 98 -10.62 4.85 -22.42
N VAL A 99 -9.42 5.36 -22.12
CA VAL A 99 -8.98 5.70 -20.76
C VAL A 99 -8.81 7.20 -20.60
N ARG A 100 -8.68 7.67 -19.36
CA ARG A 100 -8.26 9.03 -19.06
C ARG A 100 -6.87 9.02 -18.43
N VAL A 101 -5.98 9.87 -18.89
CA VAL A 101 -4.62 9.99 -18.38
C VAL A 101 -4.46 11.31 -17.62
N LEU A 102 -3.76 11.24 -16.50
CA LEU A 102 -3.29 12.40 -15.75
C LEU A 102 -1.78 12.28 -15.56
N TYR A 103 -1.06 13.32 -15.97
CA TYR A 103 0.37 13.43 -15.73
C TYR A 103 0.69 14.76 -15.04
N GLY A 104 1.59 14.71 -14.06
CA GLY A 104 2.00 15.88 -13.30
C GLY A 104 3.25 15.65 -12.48
N LYS A 105 3.57 16.60 -11.61
CA LYS A 105 4.69 16.51 -10.67
C LYS A 105 4.21 16.75 -9.25
N ARG A 106 4.62 15.88 -8.32
CA ARG A 106 4.21 15.95 -6.92
C ARG A 106 5.40 16.17 -6.00
N LEU A 107 5.22 17.00 -4.97
CA LEU A 107 6.25 17.30 -3.98
C LEU A 107 6.28 16.26 -2.85
N PHE A 108 7.44 15.64 -2.64
CA PHE A 108 7.78 14.73 -1.54
C PHE A 108 8.96 15.31 -0.76
N GLY A 109 8.71 15.79 0.46
CA GLY A 109 9.69 16.58 1.21
C GLY A 109 10.09 17.83 0.43
N SER A 110 11.37 17.90 0.01
CA SER A 110 11.93 18.99 -0.79
C SER A 110 12.08 18.67 -2.28
N ALA A 111 11.65 17.49 -2.74
CA ALA A 111 11.87 17.03 -4.12
C ALA A 111 10.58 16.77 -4.87
N ARG A 112 10.59 17.04 -6.18
CA ARG A 112 9.46 16.85 -7.08
C ARG A 112 9.70 15.63 -7.95
N HIS A 113 8.74 14.71 -7.94
CA HIS A 113 8.77 13.49 -8.74
C HIS A 113 7.57 13.45 -9.68
N GLU A 114 7.72 12.75 -10.80
CA GLU A 114 6.66 12.62 -11.79
C GLU A 114 5.56 11.66 -11.29
N VAL A 115 4.31 11.97 -11.61
CA VAL A 115 3.15 11.14 -11.29
C VAL A 115 2.36 10.94 -12.57
N LEU A 116 2.10 9.68 -12.90
CA LEU A 116 1.28 9.25 -14.03
C LEU A 116 0.14 8.39 -13.51
N LEU A 117 -1.09 8.84 -13.75
CA LEU A 117 -2.30 8.14 -13.35
C LEU A 117 -3.17 7.81 -14.56
N VAL A 118 -3.79 6.64 -14.53
CA VAL A 118 -4.72 6.19 -15.56
C VAL A 118 -6.04 5.77 -14.95
N ASP A 119 -7.12 6.36 -15.43
CA ASP A 119 -8.47 5.89 -15.17
C ASP A 119 -8.91 4.95 -16.29
N ALA A 120 -9.07 3.69 -15.91
CA ALA A 120 -9.51 2.59 -16.78
C ALA A 120 -10.89 2.04 -16.39
N THR A 121 -11.71 2.83 -15.68
CA THR A 121 -13.09 2.45 -15.32
C THR A 121 -13.96 2.14 -16.54
N GLU A 122 -13.74 2.87 -17.64
CA GLU A 122 -14.48 2.74 -18.91
C GLU A 122 -13.60 2.19 -20.05
N ALA A 123 -12.50 1.49 -19.72
CA ALA A 123 -11.55 1.03 -20.71
C ALA A 123 -12.17 0.05 -21.73
N ASP A 124 -11.64 0.06 -22.96
CA ASP A 124 -12.01 -0.86 -24.04
C ASP A 124 -11.74 -2.32 -23.62
N GLN A 125 -12.82 -3.03 -23.29
CA GLN A 125 -12.75 -4.40 -22.78
C GLN A 125 -12.15 -5.39 -23.78
N ALA A 126 -12.25 -5.14 -25.10
CA ALA A 126 -11.65 -6.03 -26.09
C ALA A 126 -10.12 -6.00 -25.98
N LYS A 127 -9.54 -4.81 -25.85
CA LYS A 127 -8.09 -4.64 -25.65
C LYS A 127 -7.62 -5.18 -24.31
N ILE A 128 -8.36 -4.88 -23.24
CA ILE A 128 -8.04 -5.39 -21.91
C ILE A 128 -8.09 -6.94 -21.88
N ASN A 129 -9.04 -7.56 -22.58
CA ASN A 129 -9.10 -9.02 -22.67
C ASN A 129 -7.93 -9.62 -23.47
N LEU A 130 -7.44 -8.96 -24.52
CA LEU A 130 -6.21 -9.37 -25.21
C LEU A 130 -4.99 -9.30 -24.29
N PHE A 131 -4.90 -8.26 -23.46
CA PHE A 131 -3.86 -8.17 -22.43
C PHE A 131 -3.97 -9.31 -21.40
N ARG A 132 -5.17 -9.55 -20.86
CA ARG A 132 -5.42 -10.66 -19.92
C ARG A 132 -5.04 -12.02 -20.51
N GLY A 133 -5.31 -12.23 -21.81
CA GLY A 133 -4.87 -13.43 -22.54
C GLY A 133 -3.35 -13.59 -22.52
N ARG A 134 -2.59 -12.53 -22.81
CA ARG A 134 -1.12 -12.54 -22.75
C ARG A 134 -0.59 -12.73 -21.32
N VAL A 135 -1.27 -12.17 -20.32
CA VAL A 135 -0.95 -12.41 -18.90
C VAL A 135 -1.19 -13.88 -18.52
N TRP A 136 -2.27 -14.49 -19.01
CA TRP A 136 -2.51 -15.93 -18.84
C TRP A 136 -1.43 -16.78 -19.52
N GLU A 137 -1.09 -16.49 -20.77
CA GLU A 137 -0.07 -17.24 -21.52
C GLU A 137 1.30 -17.24 -20.84
N ARG A 138 1.66 -16.11 -20.21
CA ARG A 138 2.96 -15.96 -19.54
C ARG A 138 2.97 -16.44 -18.09
N TYR A 139 1.95 -16.08 -17.31
CA TYR A 139 1.94 -16.26 -15.85
C TYR A 139 0.92 -17.29 -15.36
N GLY A 140 0.04 -17.79 -16.24
CA GLY A 140 -1.02 -18.72 -15.88
C GLY A 140 -2.08 -18.11 -14.95
N ILE A 141 -2.32 -16.79 -15.00
CA ILE A 141 -3.31 -16.12 -14.15
C ILE A 141 -4.71 -16.17 -14.80
N PRO A 142 -5.65 -16.98 -14.28
CA PRO A 142 -6.96 -17.20 -14.89
C PRO A 142 -7.90 -16.03 -14.59
N SER A 143 -7.85 -14.98 -15.43
CA SER A 143 -8.62 -13.75 -15.20
C SER A 143 -10.14 -13.97 -15.16
N ASP A 144 -10.64 -14.99 -15.86
CA ASP A 144 -12.04 -15.44 -15.85
C ASP A 144 -12.53 -15.83 -14.45
N ARG A 145 -11.65 -16.39 -13.61
CA ARG A 145 -11.99 -16.72 -12.20
C ARG A 145 -12.16 -15.49 -11.33
N TYR A 146 -11.60 -14.34 -11.72
CA TYR A 146 -11.50 -13.17 -10.87
C TYR A 146 -12.27 -11.95 -11.37
N GLU A 147 -12.92 -12.05 -12.53
CA GLU A 147 -13.62 -10.95 -13.20
C GLU A 147 -14.74 -10.31 -12.36
N ASN A 148 -15.27 -11.02 -11.37
CA ASN A 148 -16.29 -10.49 -10.46
C ASN A 148 -15.70 -9.65 -9.32
N HIS A 149 -14.37 -9.58 -9.18
CA HIS A 149 -13.70 -8.76 -8.19
C HIS A 149 -13.34 -7.39 -8.79
N SER A 150 -14.07 -6.35 -8.38
CA SER A 150 -13.81 -4.98 -8.83
C SER A 150 -12.38 -4.51 -8.56
N GLU A 151 -11.79 -4.88 -7.42
CA GLU A 151 -10.40 -4.56 -7.07
C GLU A 151 -9.40 -5.22 -8.04
N TYR A 152 -9.64 -6.47 -8.47
CA TYR A 152 -8.81 -7.14 -9.47
C TYR A 152 -8.87 -6.39 -10.81
N ASN A 153 -10.09 -6.13 -11.29
CA ASN A 153 -10.32 -5.43 -12.55
C ASN A 153 -9.71 -4.02 -12.54
N TYR A 154 -9.84 -3.30 -11.43
CA TYR A 154 -9.35 -1.93 -11.30
C TYR A 154 -7.84 -1.83 -11.63
N TYR A 155 -7.03 -2.72 -11.06
CA TYR A 155 -5.58 -2.71 -11.31
C TYR A 155 -5.20 -3.32 -12.67
N LEU A 156 -5.84 -4.42 -13.07
CA LEU A 156 -5.52 -5.07 -14.35
C LEU A 156 -5.93 -4.24 -15.56
N ASN A 157 -7.08 -3.56 -15.51
CA ASN A 157 -7.55 -2.74 -16.62
C ASN A 157 -6.66 -1.52 -16.84
N ALA A 158 -6.10 -0.96 -15.77
CA ALA A 158 -5.20 0.19 -15.86
C ALA A 158 -3.79 -0.20 -16.33
N ALA A 159 -3.38 -1.46 -16.21
CA ALA A 159 -2.00 -1.90 -16.34
C ALA A 159 -1.35 -1.57 -17.70
N GLU A 160 -1.91 -2.11 -18.78
CA GLU A 160 -1.38 -1.90 -20.13
C GLU A 160 -1.42 -0.43 -20.58
N PRO A 161 -2.54 0.31 -20.47
CA PRO A 161 -2.53 1.73 -20.84
C PRO A 161 -1.60 2.57 -19.96
N SER A 162 -1.42 2.22 -18.68
CA SER A 162 -0.43 2.89 -17.81
C SER A 162 0.99 2.66 -18.29
N PHE A 163 1.33 1.44 -18.72
CA PHE A 163 2.66 1.13 -19.24
C PHE A 163 2.93 1.85 -20.56
N LEU A 164 1.97 1.88 -21.49
CA LEU A 164 2.12 2.61 -22.75
C LEU A 164 2.24 4.11 -22.53
N ALA A 165 1.48 4.67 -21.57
CA ALA A 165 1.60 6.07 -21.20
C ALA A 165 2.95 6.37 -20.53
N LEU A 166 3.47 5.43 -19.74
CA LEU A 166 4.81 5.51 -19.18
C LEU A 166 5.87 5.53 -20.29
N GLN A 167 5.81 4.60 -21.25
CA GLN A 167 6.73 4.60 -22.41
C GLN A 167 6.64 5.90 -23.22
N ALA A 168 5.43 6.44 -23.43
CA ALA A 168 5.26 7.73 -24.08
C ALA A 168 5.92 8.89 -23.30
N LEU A 169 5.99 8.79 -21.97
CA LEU A 169 6.59 9.80 -21.09
C LEU A 169 8.11 9.66 -20.97
N VAL A 170 8.62 8.44 -20.87
CA VAL A 170 10.05 8.19 -20.60
C VAL A 170 10.87 7.98 -21.86
N GLY A 171 10.24 7.56 -22.96
CA GLY A 171 10.92 7.18 -24.20
C GLY A 171 11.71 5.87 -24.05
N ASP A 172 12.73 5.70 -24.88
CA ASP A 172 13.58 4.52 -24.84
C ASP A 172 14.33 4.43 -23.51
N CYS A 173 14.30 3.25 -22.89
CA CYS A 173 14.93 3.02 -21.60
C CYS A 173 16.35 2.47 -21.77
N ASP A 174 17.26 2.94 -20.91
CA ASP A 174 18.60 2.36 -20.76
C ASP A 174 18.54 1.16 -19.80
N ALA A 175 19.55 0.30 -19.80
CA ALA A 175 19.67 -0.94 -19.01
C ALA A 175 19.66 -0.75 -17.47
N ARG A 176 19.39 0.47 -16.98
CA ARG A 176 19.31 0.86 -15.56
C ARG A 176 17.94 1.41 -15.18
N ALA A 177 16.88 1.04 -15.90
CA ALA A 177 15.50 1.34 -15.55
C ALA A 177 14.90 0.19 -14.71
N PHE A 178 14.26 0.55 -13.60
CA PHE A 178 13.58 -0.42 -12.73
C PHE A 178 12.10 -0.09 -12.56
N ILE A 179 11.27 -1.13 -12.49
CA ILE A 179 9.88 -1.05 -12.04
C ILE A 179 9.79 -1.72 -10.67
N ILE A 180 9.42 -0.93 -9.66
CA ILE A 180 9.19 -1.36 -8.29
C ILE A 180 7.69 -1.46 -8.07
N ALA A 181 7.18 -2.68 -8.05
CA ALA A 181 5.77 -2.99 -7.80
C ALA A 181 5.49 -3.01 -6.29
N HIS A 182 4.86 -1.97 -5.77
CA HIS A 182 4.43 -1.95 -4.38
C HIS A 182 3.15 -2.73 -4.19
N GLU A 183 3.25 -3.80 -3.40
CA GLU A 183 2.16 -4.75 -3.18
C GLU A 183 1.61 -5.40 -4.44
N PHE A 184 0.66 -6.34 -4.27
CA PHE A 184 -0.02 -7.01 -5.39
C PHE A 184 -0.62 -6.02 -6.40
N MET A 185 -0.91 -4.79 -5.96
CA MET A 185 -1.52 -3.72 -6.75
C MET A 185 -0.54 -3.12 -7.78
N GLY A 186 0.77 -3.20 -7.52
CA GLY A 186 1.80 -2.72 -8.45
C GLY A 186 2.21 -3.75 -9.50
N LEU A 187 2.00 -5.03 -9.25
CA LEU A 187 2.41 -6.13 -10.14
C LEU A 187 1.80 -6.05 -11.56
N PRO A 188 0.56 -5.60 -11.76
CA PRO A 188 0.00 -5.49 -13.10
C PRO A 188 0.83 -4.61 -14.04
N LEU A 189 1.48 -3.54 -13.54
CA LEU A 189 2.37 -2.73 -14.37
C LEU A 189 3.62 -3.50 -14.81
N VAL A 190 4.18 -4.35 -13.93
CA VAL A 190 5.29 -5.25 -14.28
C VAL A 190 4.84 -6.23 -15.36
N PHE A 191 3.63 -6.79 -15.25
CA PHE A 191 3.10 -7.68 -16.28
C PHE A 191 2.95 -6.98 -17.62
N ALA A 192 2.44 -5.74 -17.62
CA ALA A 192 2.33 -4.93 -18.82
C ALA A 192 3.70 -4.62 -19.45
N ALA A 193 4.71 -4.33 -18.63
CA ALA A 193 6.07 -4.12 -19.10
C ALA A 193 6.66 -5.38 -19.73
N GLU A 194 6.57 -6.52 -19.06
CA GLU A 194 7.09 -7.79 -19.57
C GLU A 194 6.39 -8.29 -20.83
N VAL A 195 5.10 -7.98 -20.99
CA VAL A 195 4.33 -8.35 -22.18
C VAL A 195 4.65 -7.45 -23.38
N ASN A 196 4.87 -6.15 -23.16
CA ASN A 196 5.05 -5.18 -24.25
C ASN A 196 6.51 -4.84 -24.55
N ALA A 197 7.41 -5.04 -23.59
CA ALA A 197 8.82 -4.65 -23.61
C ALA A 197 9.69 -5.64 -22.80
N PRO A 198 9.68 -6.95 -23.14
CA PRO A 198 10.34 -7.98 -22.35
C PRO A 198 11.83 -7.70 -22.16
N GLY A 199 12.27 -7.65 -20.90
CA GLY A 199 13.68 -7.45 -20.55
C GLY A 199 14.19 -6.01 -20.66
N GLU A 200 13.36 -5.04 -21.03
CA GLU A 200 13.74 -3.61 -21.02
C GLU A 200 13.85 -3.04 -19.60
N TYR A 201 13.08 -3.59 -18.66
CA TYR A 201 13.04 -3.14 -17.28
C TYR A 201 13.46 -4.25 -16.33
N ARG A 202 14.21 -3.89 -15.29
CA ARG A 202 14.38 -4.76 -14.13
C ARG A 202 13.19 -4.58 -13.19
N SER A 203 12.64 -5.68 -12.70
CA SER A 203 11.42 -5.68 -11.89
C SER A 203 11.70 -6.09 -10.45
N VAL A 204 11.10 -5.36 -9.52
CA VAL A 204 11.18 -5.67 -8.08
C VAL A 204 9.78 -5.70 -7.51
N PHE A 205 9.41 -6.81 -6.87
CA PHE A 205 8.19 -6.88 -6.07
C PHE A 205 8.48 -6.41 -4.64
N TYR A 206 7.81 -5.35 -4.20
CA TYR A 206 7.99 -4.73 -2.89
C TYR A 206 6.81 -5.10 -1.99
N ALA A 207 6.97 -6.17 -1.22
CA ALA A 207 5.99 -6.73 -0.30
C ALA A 207 5.95 -5.95 1.02
N HIS A 208 4.85 -5.23 1.26
CA HIS A 208 4.57 -4.58 2.55
C HIS A 208 3.88 -5.53 3.53
N GLU A 209 3.24 -6.57 2.98
CA GLU A 209 2.65 -7.73 3.61
C GLU A 209 2.55 -8.87 2.60
N VAL A 210 2.19 -10.07 3.06
CA VAL A 210 1.79 -11.17 2.18
C VAL A 210 0.26 -11.27 2.18
N ALA A 211 -0.40 -10.62 1.22
CA ALA A 211 -1.86 -10.49 1.23
C ALA A 211 -2.60 -11.84 1.30
N THR A 212 -2.01 -12.92 0.73
CA THR A 212 -2.51 -14.30 0.85
C THR A 212 -2.71 -14.77 2.30
N VAL A 213 -1.83 -14.34 3.20
CA VAL A 213 -1.80 -14.82 4.58
C VAL A 213 -2.87 -14.15 5.44
N ARG A 214 -3.32 -12.94 5.07
CA ARG A 214 -4.25 -12.17 5.92
C ARG A 214 -5.55 -12.91 6.23
N PRO A 215 -6.30 -13.49 5.26
CA PRO A 215 -7.51 -14.25 5.59
C PRO A 215 -7.24 -15.43 6.53
N ILE A 216 -6.13 -16.15 6.35
CA ILE A 216 -5.74 -17.26 7.22
C ILE A 216 -5.56 -16.78 8.68
N ILE A 217 -4.92 -15.63 8.87
CA ILE A 217 -4.74 -15.04 10.20
C ILE A 217 -6.06 -14.48 10.75
N GLU A 218 -6.81 -13.73 9.96
CA GLU A 218 -7.98 -13.01 10.48
C GLU A 218 -9.17 -13.95 10.74
N ASP A 219 -9.35 -14.99 9.92
CA ASP A 219 -10.51 -15.89 10.00
C ASP A 219 -10.27 -17.07 10.95
N HIS A 220 -9.01 -17.43 11.22
CA HIS A 220 -8.70 -18.51 12.16
C HIS A 220 -8.80 -18.05 13.63
N PRO A 221 -9.43 -18.81 14.55
CA PRO A 221 -9.61 -18.41 15.96
C PRO A 221 -8.31 -18.14 16.74
N GLY A 222 -7.22 -18.82 16.34
CA GLY A 222 -5.89 -18.63 16.93
C GLY A 222 -5.11 -17.44 16.38
N HIS A 223 -5.63 -16.76 15.34
CA HIS A 223 -5.00 -15.61 14.70
C HIS A 223 -3.51 -15.76 14.40
N ASP A 224 -2.75 -14.69 14.60
CA ASP A 224 -1.30 -14.64 14.40
C ASP A 224 -0.54 -15.57 15.35
N THR A 225 -1.08 -15.79 16.56
CA THR A 225 -0.47 -16.71 17.54
C THR A 225 -0.46 -18.16 17.06
N MET A 226 -1.45 -18.58 16.27
CA MET A 226 -1.41 -19.88 15.59
C MET A 226 -0.46 -19.82 14.40
N PHE A 227 -0.72 -18.88 13.49
CA PHE A 227 -0.08 -18.86 12.17
C PHE A 227 1.44 -18.88 12.26
N TYR A 228 2.01 -18.03 13.12
CA TYR A 228 3.46 -17.92 13.21
C TYR A 228 4.16 -19.11 13.88
N ASN A 229 3.47 -19.81 14.77
CA ASN A 229 3.98 -21.08 15.30
C ASN A 229 3.93 -22.17 14.21
N VAL A 230 2.87 -22.16 13.39
CA VAL A 230 2.73 -23.09 12.26
C VAL A 230 3.81 -22.88 11.22
N ILE A 231 4.08 -21.65 10.75
CA ILE A 231 5.13 -21.44 9.74
C ILE A 231 6.51 -21.85 10.24
N THR A 232 6.79 -21.63 11.53
CA THR A 232 8.06 -22.04 12.15
C THR A 232 8.21 -23.56 12.07
N ARG A 233 7.16 -24.29 12.46
CA ARG A 233 7.16 -25.75 12.40
C ARG A 233 7.16 -26.29 10.96
N ALA A 234 6.45 -25.63 10.04
CA ALA A 234 6.40 -26.02 8.64
C ALA A 234 7.76 -25.84 7.97
N ALA A 235 8.50 -24.77 8.30
CA ALA A 235 9.85 -24.56 7.82
C ALA A 235 10.80 -25.69 8.25
N ASP A 236 10.72 -26.14 9.51
CA ASP A 236 11.50 -27.29 10.00
C ASP A 236 11.19 -28.60 9.23
N GLU A 237 9.96 -28.73 8.73
CA GLU A 237 9.49 -29.89 7.97
C GLU A 237 9.60 -29.71 6.44
N GLY A 238 10.12 -28.58 5.96
CA GLY A 238 10.22 -28.27 4.54
C GLY A 238 8.86 -28.15 3.83
N LYS A 239 7.80 -27.79 4.56
CA LYS A 239 6.43 -27.62 4.06
C LYS A 239 6.12 -26.16 3.74
N SER A 240 5.31 -25.96 2.71
CA SER A 240 4.82 -24.67 2.24
C SER A 240 3.35 -24.43 2.64
N LEU A 241 2.83 -23.26 2.29
CA LEU A 241 1.46 -22.86 2.64
C LEU A 241 0.41 -23.84 2.10
N PRO A 242 0.44 -24.29 0.83
CA PRO A 242 -0.50 -25.28 0.33
C PRO A 242 -0.50 -26.61 1.09
N ASP A 243 0.65 -27.05 1.60
CA ASP A 243 0.77 -28.31 2.36
C ASP A 243 0.00 -28.28 3.69
N ILE A 244 -0.19 -27.09 4.24
CA ILE A 244 -0.81 -26.89 5.57
C ILE A 244 -2.22 -26.30 5.47
N PHE A 245 -2.41 -25.31 4.61
CA PHE A 245 -3.65 -24.53 4.49
C PHE A 245 -4.42 -24.78 3.18
N GLY A 246 -3.91 -25.65 2.31
CA GLY A 246 -4.53 -26.00 1.04
C GLY A 246 -4.34 -24.94 -0.06
N ASP A 247 -4.89 -25.24 -1.23
CA ASP A 247 -4.80 -24.36 -2.41
C ASP A 247 -5.45 -22.99 -2.18
N GLN A 248 -4.70 -21.93 -2.48
CA GLN A 248 -5.15 -20.53 -2.38
C GLN A 248 -5.44 -19.91 -3.75
N SER A 249 -5.40 -20.67 -4.86
CA SER A 249 -5.61 -20.17 -6.23
C SER A 249 -6.98 -19.51 -6.45
N GLY A 250 -7.97 -19.78 -5.59
CA GLY A 250 -9.26 -19.08 -5.61
C GLY A 250 -9.17 -17.59 -5.25
N PHE A 251 -8.08 -17.16 -4.61
CA PHE A 251 -7.89 -15.78 -4.20
C PHE A 251 -7.00 -15.04 -5.19
N TYR A 252 -7.56 -14.07 -5.91
CA TYR A 252 -6.83 -13.35 -6.95
C TYR A 252 -5.54 -12.67 -6.45
N LYS A 253 -5.49 -12.17 -5.20
CA LYS A 253 -4.26 -11.59 -4.64
C LYS A 253 -3.15 -12.62 -4.52
N HIS A 254 -3.51 -13.87 -4.17
CA HIS A 254 -2.55 -14.96 -4.19
C HIS A 254 -2.05 -15.23 -5.61
N ALA A 255 -2.93 -15.33 -6.60
CA ALA A 255 -2.52 -15.56 -7.99
C ALA A 255 -1.56 -14.46 -8.50
N LEU A 256 -1.84 -13.19 -8.19
CA LEU A 256 -0.95 -12.07 -8.52
C LEU A 256 0.39 -12.19 -7.79
N ILE A 257 0.38 -12.39 -6.47
CA ILE A 257 1.60 -12.49 -5.68
C ILE A 257 2.43 -13.69 -6.12
N SER A 258 1.86 -14.85 -6.40
CA SER A 258 2.59 -16.04 -6.87
C SER A 258 3.38 -15.76 -8.15
N ALA A 259 2.85 -14.94 -9.06
CA ALA A 259 3.55 -14.49 -10.26
C ALA A 259 4.72 -13.52 -9.98
N ALA A 260 4.82 -12.95 -8.77
CA ALA A 260 5.97 -12.13 -8.37
C ALA A 260 7.27 -12.93 -8.28
N THR A 261 7.21 -14.27 -8.31
CA THR A 261 8.39 -15.11 -8.53
C THR A 261 9.10 -14.77 -9.84
N GLU A 262 8.41 -14.26 -10.85
CA GLU A 262 9.02 -13.87 -12.13
C GLU A 262 9.74 -12.50 -12.06
N CYS A 263 9.60 -11.76 -10.95
CA CYS A 263 10.39 -10.53 -10.77
C CYS A 263 11.88 -10.84 -10.58
N ASP A 264 12.75 -9.91 -11.00
CA ASP A 264 14.20 -10.05 -10.83
C ASP A 264 14.60 -10.10 -9.35
N ASN A 265 13.86 -9.39 -8.48
CA ASN A 265 14.10 -9.38 -7.05
C ASN A 265 12.83 -9.14 -6.23
N ILE A 266 12.88 -9.44 -4.93
CA ILE A 266 11.78 -9.19 -3.98
C ILE A 266 12.31 -8.41 -2.79
N PHE A 267 11.62 -7.33 -2.41
CA PHE A 267 11.86 -6.59 -1.18
C PHE A 267 10.75 -6.88 -0.17
N CYS A 268 11.12 -7.19 1.07
CA CYS A 268 10.19 -7.41 2.18
C CYS A 268 10.43 -6.40 3.28
N VAL A 269 9.37 -5.84 3.86
CA VAL A 269 9.50 -4.75 4.85
C VAL A 269 9.75 -5.17 6.29
N GLY A 270 9.81 -6.47 6.56
CA GLY A 270 10.00 -7.01 7.89
C GLY A 270 10.29 -8.49 7.86
N ASP A 271 10.93 -8.97 8.93
CA ASP A 271 11.36 -10.37 9.09
C ASP A 271 10.18 -11.34 8.97
N ARG A 272 9.01 -10.95 9.48
CA ARG A 272 7.76 -11.72 9.37
C ARG A 272 7.31 -11.86 7.92
N VAL A 273 7.42 -10.79 7.13
CA VAL A 273 7.05 -10.80 5.70
C VAL A 273 8.02 -11.68 4.90
N VAL A 274 9.33 -11.65 5.23
CA VAL A 274 10.32 -12.58 4.64
C VAL A 274 9.93 -14.03 4.91
N ALA A 275 9.62 -14.36 6.16
CA ALA A 275 9.20 -15.72 6.54
C ALA A 275 7.90 -16.14 5.85
N GLU A 276 6.91 -15.24 5.77
CA GLU A 276 5.64 -15.47 5.07
C GLU A 276 5.85 -15.69 3.57
N MET A 277 6.72 -14.91 2.92
CA MET A 277 7.02 -15.06 1.49
C MET A 277 7.71 -16.41 1.21
N HIS A 278 8.72 -16.79 1.98
CA HIS A 278 9.36 -18.10 1.82
C HIS A 278 8.41 -19.28 2.09
N PHE A 279 7.43 -19.09 2.97
CA PHE A 279 6.41 -20.10 3.26
C PHE A 279 5.34 -20.21 2.15
N LEU A 280 5.11 -19.14 1.38
CA LEU A 280 3.98 -19.02 0.46
C LEU A 280 3.92 -20.13 -0.61
N ASP A 281 5.06 -20.42 -1.25
CA ASP A 281 5.20 -21.44 -2.27
C ASP A 281 6.68 -21.87 -2.36
N PRO A 282 7.01 -23.13 -2.68
CA PRO A 282 8.40 -23.58 -2.85
C PRO A 282 9.22 -22.74 -3.82
N ALA A 283 8.60 -22.08 -4.81
CA ALA A 283 9.26 -21.17 -5.72
C ALA A 283 9.87 -19.95 -5.00
N PHE A 284 9.22 -19.44 -3.95
CA PHE A 284 9.75 -18.31 -3.15
C PHE A 284 10.86 -18.72 -2.20
N ALA A 285 10.92 -19.99 -1.76
CA ALA A 285 11.96 -20.48 -0.87
C ALA A 285 13.38 -20.29 -1.44
N ARG A 286 13.51 -20.19 -2.77
CA ARG A 286 14.79 -20.03 -3.48
C ARG A 286 15.01 -18.63 -4.07
N LYS A 287 14.04 -17.73 -3.94
CA LYS A 287 14.16 -16.37 -4.49
C LYS A 287 15.05 -15.51 -3.62
N ASN A 288 15.76 -14.58 -4.26
CA ASN A 288 16.44 -13.53 -3.51
C ASN A 288 15.38 -12.60 -2.91
N ILE A 289 15.40 -12.48 -1.59
CA ILE A 289 14.51 -11.59 -0.85
C ILE A 289 15.37 -10.69 0.02
N ASP A 290 15.39 -9.39 -0.30
CA ASP A 290 16.08 -8.41 0.52
C ASP A 290 15.13 -7.81 1.56
N LEU A 291 15.60 -7.75 2.81
CA LEU A 291 14.88 -7.11 3.90
C LEU A 291 15.10 -5.59 3.84
N VAL A 292 14.04 -4.85 3.54
CA VAL A 292 14.05 -3.40 3.36
C VAL A 292 13.03 -2.75 4.29
N TYR A 293 13.45 -2.40 5.50
CA TYR A 293 12.56 -1.75 6.46
C TYR A 293 12.02 -0.41 5.95
N ASN A 294 10.75 -0.18 6.23
CA ASN A 294 10.07 1.07 5.93
C ASN A 294 10.64 2.23 6.75
N GLY A 295 11.36 3.15 6.08
CA GLY A 295 11.78 4.42 6.66
C GLY A 295 10.64 5.43 6.67
N LEU A 296 10.46 6.17 7.77
CA LEU A 296 9.52 7.27 7.87
C LEU A 296 10.26 8.58 8.14
N PRO A 297 9.76 9.73 7.66
CA PRO A 297 10.26 11.03 8.10
C PRO A 297 10.15 11.13 9.62
N SER A 298 11.28 11.39 10.30
CA SER A 298 11.29 11.69 11.72
C SER A 298 11.27 13.20 11.89
N HIS A 299 10.20 13.72 12.48
CA HIS A 299 10.15 15.11 12.92
C HIS A 299 10.73 15.19 14.34
N GLU A 300 11.63 16.14 14.57
CA GLU A 300 12.10 16.43 15.92
C GLU A 300 10.93 17.02 16.74
N ILE A 301 10.69 16.44 17.92
CA ILE A 301 9.67 16.89 18.85
C ILE A 301 10.37 17.17 20.18
N SER A 302 10.23 18.39 20.69
CA SER A 302 10.80 18.75 21.99
C SER A 302 10.09 18.02 23.15
N PRO A 303 10.79 17.78 24.28
CA PRO A 303 10.15 17.30 25.49
C PRO A 303 8.93 18.14 25.92
N GLU A 304 9.01 19.46 25.75
CA GLU A 304 7.96 20.42 26.09
C GLU A 304 6.70 20.23 25.24
N GLU A 305 6.86 20.06 23.92
CA GLU A 305 5.75 19.79 22.99
C GLU A 305 5.09 18.44 23.29
N LYS A 306 5.89 17.42 23.62
CA LYS A 306 5.39 16.10 24.03
C LYS A 306 4.57 16.21 25.32
N LEU A 307 5.08 16.93 26.32
CA LEU A 307 4.38 17.15 27.59
C LEU A 307 3.11 17.99 27.41
N ALA A 308 3.15 19.01 26.56
CA ALA A 308 1.99 19.84 26.23
C ALA A 308 0.88 19.01 25.54
N SER A 309 1.26 18.17 24.56
CA SER A 309 0.34 17.25 23.90
C SER A 309 -0.25 16.22 24.88
N GLY A 310 0.58 15.68 25.77
CA GLY A 310 0.12 14.78 26.83
C GLY A 310 -0.87 15.45 27.81
N ARG A 311 -0.63 16.71 28.20
CA ARG A 311 -1.58 17.49 29.02
C ARG A 311 -2.92 17.69 28.31
N LYS A 312 -2.92 17.97 27.00
CA LYS A 312 -4.16 18.11 26.21
C LYS A 312 -4.97 16.81 26.21
N LEU A 313 -4.35 15.66 25.98
CA LEU A 313 -5.05 14.37 26.00
C LEU A 313 -5.63 14.03 27.39
N ARG A 314 -4.88 14.31 28.46
CA ARG A 314 -5.38 14.11 29.83
C ARG A 314 -6.55 15.03 30.17
N GLN A 315 -6.46 16.31 29.80
CA GLN A 315 -7.55 17.26 29.99
C GLN A 315 -8.77 16.86 29.16
N TYR A 316 -8.56 16.36 27.95
CA TYR A 316 -9.61 15.85 27.10
C TYR A 316 -10.39 14.70 27.77
N ALA A 317 -9.72 13.78 28.46
CA ALA A 317 -10.37 12.72 29.23
C ALA A 317 -11.31 13.29 30.34
N VAL A 318 -10.89 14.37 31.01
CA VAL A 318 -11.72 15.07 32.02
C VAL A 318 -12.91 15.76 31.35
N ASN A 319 -12.67 16.47 30.25
CA ASN A 319 -13.73 17.17 29.51
C ASN A 319 -14.80 16.19 28.98
N LEU A 320 -14.42 14.95 28.72
CA LEU A 320 -15.34 13.87 28.35
C LEU A 320 -16.12 13.27 29.53
N GLY A 321 -15.85 13.70 30.76
CA GLY A 321 -16.45 13.17 31.98
C GLY A 321 -15.94 11.78 32.36
N LEU A 322 -14.77 11.37 31.86
CA LEU A 322 -14.23 10.03 32.14
C LEU A 322 -13.55 9.94 33.50
N PHE A 323 -13.06 11.09 33.98
CA PHE A 323 -12.39 11.24 35.26
C PHE A 323 -12.69 12.63 35.83
N ASP A 324 -12.82 12.74 37.15
CA ASP A 324 -12.98 14.03 37.85
C ASP A 324 -11.69 14.87 37.84
N ALA A 325 -10.55 14.24 37.53
CA ALA A 325 -9.25 14.89 37.42
C ALA A 325 -8.38 14.19 36.37
N PRO A 326 -7.37 14.89 35.80
CA PRO A 326 -6.53 14.35 34.72
C PRO A 326 -5.92 12.99 35.08
N PRO A 327 -6.04 11.96 34.21
CA PRO A 327 -5.47 10.63 34.46
C PRO A 327 -3.94 10.68 34.49
N ASP A 328 -3.31 9.78 35.23
CA ASP A 328 -1.85 9.77 35.41
C ASP A 328 -1.12 9.24 34.16
N PHE A 329 -1.76 8.29 33.46
CA PHE A 329 -1.22 7.67 32.25
C PHE A 329 -2.28 7.66 31.14
N ILE A 330 -1.85 8.00 29.93
CA ILE A 330 -2.62 7.77 28.70
C ILE A 330 -1.92 6.66 27.92
N PHE A 331 -2.65 5.60 27.65
CA PHE A 331 -2.33 4.58 26.67
C PHE A 331 -3.18 4.85 25.42
N SER A 332 -2.59 4.77 24.24
CA SER A 332 -3.32 5.04 23.00
C SER A 332 -3.07 3.94 21.98
N HIS A 333 -4.12 3.54 21.27
CA HIS A 333 -4.04 2.70 20.10
C HIS A 333 -4.65 3.43 18.90
N VAL A 334 -3.82 3.82 17.93
CA VAL A 334 -4.24 4.54 16.72
C VAL A 334 -4.19 3.57 15.55
N THR A 335 -5.33 3.07 15.09
CA THR A 335 -5.35 2.01 14.08
C THR A 335 -6.72 1.81 13.44
N ARG A 336 -6.75 1.15 12.28
CA ARG A 336 -7.99 0.62 11.69
C ARG A 336 -8.57 -0.48 12.58
N LEU A 337 -9.90 -0.54 12.70
CA LEU A 337 -10.60 -1.54 13.52
C LEU A 337 -10.65 -2.91 12.83
N ILE A 338 -9.49 -3.56 12.69
CA ILE A 338 -9.35 -4.90 12.11
C ILE A 338 -8.60 -5.82 13.10
N ILE A 339 -8.88 -7.13 13.04
CA ILE A 339 -8.39 -8.12 14.00
C ILE A 339 -6.86 -8.14 14.05
N SER A 340 -6.21 -8.06 12.90
CA SER A 340 -4.75 -8.07 12.75
C SER A 340 -4.05 -6.90 13.45
N LYS A 341 -4.78 -5.84 13.86
CA LYS A 341 -4.21 -4.74 14.64
C LYS A 341 -4.14 -5.02 16.13
N GLY A 342 -4.62 -6.17 16.59
CA GLY A 342 -4.35 -6.64 17.95
C GLY A 342 -5.04 -5.87 19.07
N LEU A 343 -5.99 -4.97 18.76
CA LEU A 343 -6.73 -4.19 19.76
C LEU A 343 -7.40 -5.09 20.83
N TRP A 344 -7.79 -6.30 20.46
CA TRP A 344 -8.32 -7.31 21.37
C TRP A 344 -7.30 -7.79 22.42
N ARG A 345 -5.99 -7.79 22.12
CA ARG A 345 -4.92 -8.10 23.08
C ARG A 345 -4.73 -6.96 24.06
N ASP A 346 -4.69 -5.74 23.54
CA ASP A 346 -4.50 -4.54 24.35
C ASP A 346 -5.60 -4.40 25.40
N ILE A 347 -6.85 -4.64 25.01
CA ILE A 347 -7.99 -4.62 25.93
C ILE A 347 -7.88 -5.72 27.01
N ARG A 348 -7.35 -6.90 26.67
CA ARG A 348 -7.12 -7.99 27.64
C ARG A 348 -6.00 -7.67 28.64
N VAL A 349 -4.98 -6.90 28.24
CA VAL A 349 -3.83 -6.54 29.08
C VAL A 349 -4.09 -5.26 29.90
N ALA A 350 -4.91 -4.35 29.38
CA ALA A 350 -5.24 -3.07 30.02
C ALA A 350 -5.70 -3.11 31.50
N PRO A 351 -6.38 -4.15 32.05
CA PRO A 351 -6.78 -4.16 33.46
C PRO A 351 -5.64 -4.38 34.49
N TRP A 352 -4.37 -4.42 34.08
CA TRP A 352 -3.22 -4.71 34.97
C TRP A 352 -2.44 -3.55 35.65
N PRO A 353 -2.77 -2.25 35.55
CA PRO A 353 -1.98 -1.24 36.27
C PRO A 353 -2.23 -1.28 37.79
N PRO A 354 -1.23 -0.94 38.61
CA PRO A 354 -1.34 -0.97 40.06
C PRO A 354 -2.45 -0.02 40.58
N ARG A 355 -3.16 -0.46 41.63
CA ARG A 355 -4.37 0.19 42.21
C ARG A 355 -4.24 1.68 42.58
N ALA A 356 -3.03 2.25 42.60
CA ALA A 356 -2.76 3.63 42.99
C ALA A 356 -2.66 4.64 41.82
N LYS A 357 -2.89 4.21 40.56
CA LYS A 357 -2.80 5.08 39.38
C LYS A 357 -4.11 5.08 38.59
N ARG A 358 -4.42 6.18 37.90
CA ARG A 358 -5.56 6.34 36.99
C ARG A 358 -5.10 6.15 35.54
N PRO A 359 -5.11 4.93 34.99
CA PRO A 359 -4.85 4.70 33.58
C PRO A 359 -6.05 5.15 32.73
N CYS A 360 -5.80 5.67 31.54
CA CYS A 360 -6.81 5.85 30.51
C CYS A 360 -6.31 5.21 29.21
N PHE A 361 -7.13 4.33 28.62
CA PHE A 361 -6.85 3.74 27.32
C PHE A 361 -7.76 4.38 26.26
N MET A 362 -7.16 5.00 25.25
CA MET A 362 -7.86 5.68 24.16
C MET A 362 -7.62 4.96 22.82
N CYS A 363 -8.68 4.69 22.07
CA CYS A 363 -8.60 4.10 20.74
C CYS A 363 -9.04 5.12 19.69
N PHE A 364 -8.20 5.37 18.68
CA PHE A 364 -8.44 6.35 17.62
C PHE A 364 -8.43 5.68 16.24
N PRO A 365 -9.59 5.24 15.72
CA PRO A 365 -9.66 4.70 14.37
C PRO A 365 -9.84 5.81 13.31
N PRO A 366 -9.16 5.73 12.15
CA PRO A 366 -9.24 6.75 11.10
C PRO A 366 -10.57 6.76 10.33
N SER A 367 -11.33 5.66 10.36
CA SER A 367 -12.68 5.55 9.80
C SER A 367 -13.41 4.35 10.40
N PHE A 368 -14.75 4.39 10.39
CA PHE A 368 -15.58 3.22 10.65
C PHE A 368 -15.84 2.47 9.34
N PRO A 369 -15.96 1.12 9.36
CA PRO A 369 -16.62 0.43 8.26
C PRO A 369 -18.07 0.97 8.13
N PRO A 370 -18.61 1.08 6.91
CA PRO A 370 -19.98 1.58 6.66
C PRO A 370 -21.09 0.63 7.14
N VAL A 371 -20.73 -0.50 7.76
CA VAL A 371 -21.65 -1.50 8.28
C VAL A 371 -21.43 -1.60 9.78
N ASP A 372 -22.54 -1.74 10.52
CA ASP A 372 -22.65 -1.92 11.97
C ASP A 372 -21.34 -2.43 12.60
N PRO A 373 -20.77 -1.71 13.59
CA PRO A 373 -19.55 -2.18 14.25
C PRO A 373 -19.77 -3.62 14.71
N PRO A 374 -18.80 -4.54 14.51
CA PRO A 374 -19.01 -5.96 14.78
C PRO A 374 -19.63 -6.10 16.17
N LYS A 375 -20.82 -6.70 16.29
CA LYS A 375 -21.56 -6.83 17.57
C LYS A 375 -20.67 -7.38 18.70
N ARG A 376 -19.61 -8.12 18.36
CA ARG A 376 -18.55 -8.62 19.25
C ARG A 376 -17.71 -7.53 19.94
N PHE A 377 -17.49 -6.37 19.31
CA PHE A 377 -16.67 -5.28 19.84
C PHE A 377 -17.36 -4.52 20.98
N PHE A 378 -18.69 -4.33 20.89
CA PHE A 378 -19.48 -3.65 21.92
C PHE A 378 -20.01 -4.59 23.02
N ALA A 379 -20.04 -5.91 22.78
CA ALA A 379 -20.43 -6.90 23.80
C ALA A 379 -19.49 -6.94 25.02
N TRP A 380 -18.29 -6.36 24.92
CA TRP A 380 -17.30 -6.27 26.01
C TRP A 380 -17.56 -5.17 27.05
N LYS A 381 -18.61 -4.37 26.88
CA LYS A 381 -18.94 -3.23 27.77
C LYS A 381 -19.44 -3.63 29.17
N LYS A 382 -19.68 -4.93 29.44
CA LYS A 382 -20.44 -5.38 30.63
C LYS A 382 -19.66 -6.18 31.70
N SER A 383 -18.38 -6.50 31.53
CA SER A 383 -17.71 -7.48 32.42
C SER A 383 -16.53 -6.98 33.27
N MET A 384 -16.15 -5.70 33.25
CA MET A 384 -15.02 -5.21 34.04
C MET A 384 -15.42 -4.10 35.01
N ALA A 385 -15.66 -4.47 36.27
CA ALA A 385 -15.82 -3.52 37.36
C ALA A 385 -14.47 -2.84 37.65
N GLY A 386 -14.35 -1.55 37.35
CA GLY A 386 -13.21 -0.70 37.74
C GLY A 386 -12.33 -0.16 36.61
N LEU A 387 -12.53 -0.58 35.35
CA LEU A 387 -11.91 0.04 34.17
C LEU A 387 -12.98 0.68 33.28
N LEU A 388 -12.90 1.99 33.09
CA LEU A 388 -13.75 2.68 32.12
C LEU A 388 -13.18 2.46 30.71
N PHE A 389 -13.59 1.37 30.06
CA PHE A 389 -13.32 1.13 28.64
C PHE A 389 -14.23 1.99 27.79
N ILE A 390 -13.64 2.99 27.13
CA ILE A 390 -14.37 3.81 26.18
C ILE A 390 -13.65 3.77 24.85
N VAL A 391 -14.21 2.96 23.94
CA VAL A 391 -14.04 3.15 22.50
C VAL A 391 -14.90 4.38 22.15
N LYS A 392 -14.36 5.59 22.33
CA LYS A 392 -14.98 6.81 21.78
C LYS A 392 -14.26 7.13 20.50
N VAL A 393 -14.96 6.87 19.40
CA VAL A 393 -14.44 7.16 18.06
C VAL A 393 -14.71 8.62 17.76
N LEU A 394 -13.65 9.32 17.39
CA LEU A 394 -13.71 10.67 16.88
C LEU A 394 -13.43 10.60 15.38
N PRO A 395 -14.23 11.27 14.54
CA PRO A 395 -13.77 11.58 13.18
C PRO A 395 -12.50 12.44 13.29
N ILE A 396 -11.47 12.10 12.52
CA ILE A 396 -10.26 12.92 12.35
C ILE A 396 -10.60 14.09 11.43
#